data_AF-A0A6N8HKD7-F1
#
_entry.id   AF-A0A6N8HKD7-F1
#
_cell.length_a   1.000
_cell.length_b   1.000
_cell.length_c   1.000
_cell.angle_alpha   90.00
_cell.angle_beta   90.00
_cell.angle_gamma   90.00
#
_symmetry.space_group_name_H-M   'P 1'
#
loop_
_entity.id
_entity.type
_entity.pdbx_description
1 polymer ?
#
loop_
_entity_poly.entity_id
_entity_poly.type
_entity_poly.pdbx_seq_one_letter_code
_entity_poly.pdbx_strand_id
1 'polypeptide(L)'
;MEHVIKYVRNHNPLIHHLTNQVVMNMSANGLIAFGASPVMAKSKKEARDMASAADGVLINIGTLTEDELDSMILAGQTANDKGIPVLLDPVGVAATPFRQEAIKRILTEVKPTVIKGNAGEMAYLANIPWAVKGVDSVGAVMLVRLLRKWREFMT
;
A
#
# COMPACT_ATOMS: atom_id res chain seq x y z
N MET A 1 20.86 -3.08 -8.32
CA MET A 1 20.25 -1.78 -7.95
C MET A 1 20.42 -0.73 -9.05
N GLU A 2 21.63 -0.56 -9.59
CA GLU A 2 21.93 0.43 -10.66
C GLU A 2 21.00 0.31 -11.88
N HIS A 3 20.63 -0.92 -12.25
CA HIS A 3 19.67 -1.20 -13.33
C HIS A 3 18.25 -0.69 -13.05
N VAL A 4 17.75 -0.78 -11.81
CA VAL A 4 16.38 -0.35 -11.46
C VAL A 4 16.27 1.17 -11.46
N ILE A 5 17.26 1.85 -10.89
CA ILE A 5 17.30 3.32 -10.87
C ILE A 5 17.36 3.87 -12.30
N LYS A 6 18.24 3.31 -13.15
CA LYS A 6 18.31 3.68 -14.57
C LYS A 6 16.99 3.41 -15.29
N TYR A 7 16.37 2.26 -15.05
CA TYR A 7 15.07 1.91 -15.63
C TYR A 7 14.02 2.97 -15.28
N VAL A 8 13.86 3.30 -14.00
CA VAL A 8 12.86 4.29 -13.56
C VAL A 8 13.14 5.66 -14.16
N ARG A 9 14.39 6.13 -14.16
CA ARG A 9 14.75 7.42 -14.76
C ARG A 9 14.49 7.48 -16.27
N ASN A 10 14.67 6.37 -16.99
CA ASN A 10 14.44 6.31 -18.44
C ASN A 10 12.96 6.23 -18.81
N HIS A 11 12.13 5.62 -17.96
CA HIS A 11 10.70 5.42 -18.26
C HIS A 11 9.79 6.45 -17.59
N ASN A 12 10.28 7.14 -16.55
CA ASN A 12 9.54 8.12 -15.76
C ASN A 12 8.11 7.65 -15.39
N PRO A 13 7.96 6.50 -14.70
CA PRO A 13 6.65 5.90 -14.48
C PRO A 13 5.74 6.81 -13.64
N LEU A 14 4.47 6.88 -14.04
CA LEU A 14 3.41 7.59 -13.32
C LEU A 14 2.89 6.71 -12.18
N ILE A 15 3.07 7.14 -10.93
CA ILE A 15 2.60 6.39 -9.76
C ILE A 15 1.47 7.15 -9.07
N HIS A 16 0.29 6.54 -9.03
CA HIS A 16 -0.88 7.08 -8.36
C HIS A 16 -0.82 6.80 -6.86
N HIS A 17 -0.62 7.86 -6.07
CA HIS A 17 -0.52 7.83 -4.62
C HIS A 17 -1.87 8.12 -3.95
N LEU A 18 -2.46 7.08 -3.37
CA LEU A 18 -3.49 7.18 -2.35
C LEU A 18 -2.83 6.95 -0.98
N THR A 19 -2.12 7.98 -0.52
CA THR A 19 -1.31 7.92 0.71
C THR A 19 -1.80 8.85 1.82
N ASN A 20 -1.29 8.65 3.02
CA ASN A 20 -1.64 9.47 4.17
C ASN A 20 -1.11 10.92 4.08
N GLN A 21 -1.76 11.85 4.76
CA GLN A 21 -1.46 13.28 4.67
C GLN A 21 -0.09 13.65 5.27
N VAL A 22 0.38 12.89 6.27
CA VAL A 22 1.65 13.15 6.97
C VAL A 22 2.85 12.96 6.04
N VAL A 23 2.80 11.97 5.14
CA VAL A 23 3.95 11.61 4.29
C VAL A 23 3.80 12.03 2.83
N MET A 24 2.69 12.70 2.45
CA MET A 24 2.35 12.98 1.06
C MET A 24 3.48 13.75 0.33
N ASN A 25 3.96 14.84 0.92
CA ASN A 25 5.01 15.67 0.34
C ASN A 25 6.35 14.92 0.23
N MET A 26 6.75 14.23 1.30
CA MET A 26 8.00 13.46 1.33
C MET A 26 7.97 12.32 0.29
N SER A 27 6.84 11.63 0.16
CA SER A 27 6.66 10.56 -0.81
C SER A 27 6.74 11.08 -2.24
N ALA A 28 6.09 12.21 -2.54
CA ALA A 28 6.16 12.85 -3.86
C ALA A 28 7.61 13.20 -4.22
N ASN A 29 8.29 13.94 -3.34
CA ASN A 29 9.66 14.39 -3.56
C ASN A 29 10.64 13.21 -3.67
N GLY A 30 10.43 12.15 -2.89
CA GLY A 30 11.20 10.90 -2.99
C GLY A 30 11.07 10.25 -4.36
N LEU A 31 9.85 10.13 -4.90
CA LEU A 31 9.64 9.58 -6.25
C LEU A 31 10.27 10.45 -7.34
N ILE A 32 10.12 11.78 -7.24
CA ILE A 32 10.72 12.73 -8.18
C ILE A 32 12.25 12.60 -8.18
N ALA A 33 12.87 12.57 -6.99
CA ALA A 33 14.32 12.38 -6.86
C ALA A 33 14.80 11.03 -7.43
N PHE A 34 13.95 10.01 -7.37
CA PHE A 34 14.20 8.70 -7.96
C PHE A 34 14.03 8.68 -9.49
N GLY A 35 13.31 9.65 -10.06
CA GLY A 35 13.05 9.81 -11.50
C GLY A 35 11.66 9.38 -11.94
N ALA A 36 10.73 9.12 -11.02
CA ALA A 36 9.33 8.79 -11.29
C ALA A 36 8.44 10.04 -11.21
N SER A 37 7.20 9.91 -11.66
CA SER A 37 6.19 10.97 -11.65
C SER A 37 5.06 10.62 -10.67
N PRO A 38 4.98 11.26 -9.49
CA PRO A 38 3.90 11.01 -8.54
C PRO A 38 2.62 11.79 -8.92
N VAL A 39 1.45 11.21 -8.65
CA VAL A 39 0.16 11.92 -8.72
C VAL A 39 -0.75 11.58 -7.53
N MET A 40 -1.38 12.58 -6.94
CA MET A 40 -2.17 12.45 -5.69
C MET A 40 -3.67 12.71 -5.94
N ALA A 41 -4.30 11.87 -6.77
CA ALA A 41 -5.73 11.96 -7.07
C ALA A 41 -6.55 11.16 -6.04
N LYS A 42 -7.03 11.83 -4.99
CA LYS A 42 -7.70 11.18 -3.85
C LYS A 42 -9.22 11.12 -3.95
N SER A 43 -9.80 11.94 -4.83
CA SER A 43 -11.25 12.00 -4.94
C SER A 43 -11.79 10.77 -5.68
N LYS A 44 -12.88 10.20 -5.18
CA LYS A 44 -13.61 9.10 -5.82
C LYS A 44 -13.98 9.40 -7.28
N LYS A 45 -14.17 10.69 -7.62
CA LYS A 45 -14.55 11.13 -8.97
C LYS A 45 -13.44 10.98 -10.01
N GLU A 46 -12.18 10.97 -9.59
CA GLU A 46 -11.01 10.92 -10.47
C GLU A 46 -10.15 9.67 -10.21
N ALA A 47 -10.37 8.95 -9.11
CA ALA A 47 -9.56 7.81 -8.70
C ALA A 47 -9.49 6.72 -9.77
N ARG A 48 -10.62 6.42 -10.46
CA ARG A 48 -10.66 5.46 -11.58
C ARG A 48 -9.82 5.95 -12.76
N ASP A 49 -10.00 7.20 -13.17
CA ASP A 49 -9.35 7.74 -14.36
C ASP A 49 -7.84 7.85 -14.14
N MET A 50 -7.43 8.26 -12.93
CA MET A 50 -6.01 8.35 -12.59
C MET A 50 -5.35 6.98 -12.45
N ALA A 51 -5.99 6.04 -11.75
CA ALA A 51 -5.48 4.66 -11.66
C ALA A 51 -5.37 4.01 -13.04
N SER A 52 -6.32 4.33 -13.93
CA SER A 52 -6.35 3.86 -15.32
C SER A 52 -5.20 4.32 -16.20
N ALA A 53 -4.58 5.45 -15.87
CA ALA A 53 -3.49 6.07 -16.62
C ALA A 53 -2.12 5.84 -15.96
N ALA A 54 -2.09 5.33 -14.73
CA ALA A 54 -0.87 5.13 -13.97
C ALA A 54 -0.14 3.83 -14.36
N ASP A 55 1.17 3.81 -14.14
CA ASP A 55 2.03 2.62 -14.26
C ASP A 55 2.06 1.81 -12.95
N GLY A 56 1.51 2.36 -11.86
CA GLY A 56 1.36 1.68 -10.58
C GLY A 56 0.50 2.47 -9.61
N VAL A 57 -0.12 1.77 -8.66
CA VAL A 57 -0.97 2.37 -7.61
C VAL A 57 -0.42 2.05 -6.23
N LEU A 58 -0.25 3.08 -5.39
CA LEU A 58 0.05 2.94 -3.97
C LEU A 58 -1.22 3.21 -3.16
N ILE A 59 -1.60 2.25 -2.31
CA ILE A 59 -2.65 2.39 -1.29
C ILE A 59 -1.98 2.36 0.08
N ASN A 60 -2.01 3.46 0.82
CA ASN A 60 -1.47 3.56 2.18
C ASN A 60 -2.54 4.13 3.13
N ILE A 61 -2.88 3.38 4.17
CA ILE A 61 -4.00 3.68 5.08
C ILE A 61 -3.59 4.50 6.33
N GLY A 62 -2.42 5.13 6.34
CA GLY A 62 -1.81 5.75 7.53
C GLY A 62 -2.66 6.79 8.24
N THR A 63 -3.44 7.60 7.50
CA THR A 63 -4.40 8.58 8.03
C THR A 63 -5.75 8.41 7.32
N LEU A 64 -6.18 7.16 7.15
CA LEU A 64 -7.40 6.81 6.41
C LEU A 64 -8.64 7.52 6.98
N THR A 65 -9.47 8.03 6.07
CA THR A 65 -10.85 8.45 6.34
C THR A 65 -11.85 7.52 5.64
N GLU A 66 -13.12 7.56 6.03
CA GLU A 66 -14.18 6.77 5.39
C GLU A 66 -14.30 7.08 3.88
N ASP A 67 -14.25 8.36 3.51
CA ASP A 67 -14.34 8.80 2.10
C ASP A 67 -13.14 8.34 1.25
N GLU A 68 -11.95 8.27 1.86
CA GLU A 68 -10.74 7.82 1.17
C GLU A 68 -10.77 6.31 0.89
N LEU A 69 -11.42 5.50 1.75
CA LEU A 69 -11.47 4.04 1.59
C LEU A 69 -12.12 3.63 0.27
N ASP A 70 -13.27 4.23 -0.06
CA ASP A 70 -13.97 3.97 -1.32
C ASP A 70 -13.13 4.34 -2.54
N SER A 71 -12.37 5.44 -2.45
CA SER A 71 -11.49 5.90 -3.51
C SER A 71 -10.30 4.96 -3.70
N MET A 72 -9.74 4.44 -2.59
CA MET A 72 -8.67 3.44 -2.60
C MET A 72 -9.10 2.14 -3.25
N ILE A 73 -10.29 1.64 -2.90
CA ILE A 73 -10.85 0.41 -3.48
C ILE A 73 -11.11 0.59 -4.97
N LEU A 74 -11.73 1.71 -5.38
CA LEU A 74 -12.02 1.98 -6.78
C LEU A 74 -10.75 2.04 -7.64
N ALA A 75 -9.71 2.71 -7.15
CA ALA A 75 -8.40 2.75 -7.82
C ALA A 75 -7.76 1.36 -7.90
N GLY A 76 -7.80 0.59 -6.80
CA GLY A 76 -7.24 -0.77 -6.75
C GLY A 76 -7.95 -1.74 -7.69
N GLN A 77 -9.28 -1.72 -7.75
CA GLN A 77 -10.08 -2.51 -8.70
C GLN A 77 -9.74 -2.13 -10.13
N THR A 78 -9.70 -0.83 -10.42
CA THR A 78 -9.35 -0.33 -11.77
C THR A 78 -7.94 -0.76 -12.18
N ALA A 79 -6.99 -0.72 -11.25
CA ALA A 79 -5.62 -1.18 -11.49
C ALA A 79 -5.59 -2.70 -11.76
N ASN A 80 -6.31 -3.50 -10.97
CA ASN A 80 -6.42 -4.94 -11.19
C ASN A 80 -7.03 -5.29 -12.55
N ASP A 81 -8.11 -4.62 -12.95
CA ASP A 81 -8.78 -4.84 -14.24
C ASP A 81 -7.85 -4.56 -15.42
N LYS A 82 -6.90 -3.64 -15.25
CA LYS A 82 -5.91 -3.25 -16.27
C LYS A 82 -4.54 -3.94 -16.14
N GLY A 83 -4.35 -4.80 -15.15
CA GLY A 83 -3.07 -5.44 -14.88
C GLY A 83 -1.98 -4.48 -14.36
N ILE A 84 -2.38 -3.32 -13.81
CA ILE A 84 -1.49 -2.33 -13.20
C ILE A 84 -1.13 -2.79 -11.79
N PRO A 85 0.17 -2.78 -11.41
CA PRO A 85 0.59 -3.26 -10.10
C PRO A 85 0.09 -2.37 -8.95
N VAL A 86 -0.37 -3.01 -7.88
CA VAL A 86 -0.87 -2.35 -6.67
C VAL A 86 0.05 -2.65 -5.49
N LEU A 87 0.58 -1.61 -4.84
CA LEU A 87 1.28 -1.68 -3.56
C LEU A 87 0.33 -1.30 -2.43
N LEU A 88 0.10 -2.21 -1.48
CA LEU A 88 -0.65 -1.94 -0.27
C LEU A 88 0.29 -1.77 0.92
N ASP A 89 0.12 -0.67 1.65
CA ASP A 89 0.81 -0.35 2.90
C ASP A 89 -0.20 -0.26 4.06
N PRO A 90 -0.33 -1.32 4.87
CA PRO A 90 -1.39 -1.48 5.88
C PRO A 90 -1.05 -0.76 7.19
N VAL A 91 -0.53 0.47 7.11
CA VAL A 91 -0.01 1.25 8.25
C VAL A 91 -0.96 1.20 9.44
N GLY A 92 -0.47 0.68 10.56
CA GLY A 92 -1.20 0.61 11.83
C GLY A 92 -2.45 -0.27 11.78
N VAL A 93 -2.53 -1.26 10.88
CA VAL A 93 -3.72 -2.13 10.74
C VAL A 93 -4.15 -2.77 12.06
N ALA A 94 -3.21 -3.12 12.94
CA ALA A 94 -3.51 -3.73 14.23
C ALA A 94 -4.03 -2.74 15.29
N ALA A 95 -3.99 -1.43 15.04
CA ALA A 95 -4.20 -0.42 16.08
C ALA A 95 -5.67 -0.16 16.41
N THR A 96 -6.59 -0.21 15.44
CA THR A 96 -8.01 0.10 15.65
C THR A 96 -8.94 -0.78 14.78
N PRO A 97 -10.17 -1.09 15.24
CA PRO A 97 -11.13 -1.87 14.46
C PRO A 97 -11.40 -1.29 13.06
N PHE A 98 -11.52 0.03 12.94
CA PHE A 98 -11.73 0.69 11.65
C PHE A 98 -10.63 0.36 10.62
N ARG A 99 -9.34 0.37 11.03
CA ARG A 99 -8.24 0.02 10.12
C ARG A 99 -8.26 -1.46 9.75
N GLN A 100 -8.66 -2.33 10.67
CA GLN A 100 -8.80 -3.76 10.45
C GLN A 100 -9.90 -4.05 9.42
N GLU A 101 -11.06 -3.41 9.57
CA GLU A 101 -12.19 -3.52 8.65
C GLU A 101 -11.85 -2.95 7.27
N ALA A 102 -11.20 -1.79 7.22
CA ALA A 102 -10.75 -1.18 5.97
C ALA A 102 -9.80 -2.09 5.19
N ILE A 103 -8.79 -2.66 5.84
CA ILE A 103 -7.86 -3.59 5.18
C ILE A 103 -8.57 -4.88 4.75
N LYS A 104 -9.47 -5.42 5.56
CA LYS A 104 -10.28 -6.58 5.17
C LYS A 104 -11.07 -6.29 3.90
N ARG A 105 -11.71 -5.11 3.82
CA ARG A 105 -12.47 -4.68 2.65
C ARG A 105 -11.55 -4.51 1.42
N ILE A 106 -10.43 -3.81 1.56
CA ILE A 106 -9.43 -3.64 0.50
C ILE A 106 -8.96 -5.00 -0.02
N LEU A 107 -8.57 -5.93 0.85
CA LEU A 107 -8.07 -7.26 0.46
C LEU A 107 -9.15 -8.17 -0.15
N THR A 108 -10.43 -7.90 0.12
CA THR A 108 -11.54 -8.63 -0.50
C THR A 108 -11.80 -8.12 -1.92
N GLU A 109 -11.66 -6.81 -2.12
CA GLU A 109 -12.05 -6.13 -3.37
C GLU A 109 -10.88 -5.83 -4.31
N VAL A 110 -9.65 -5.86 -3.80
CA VAL A 110 -8.41 -5.54 -4.52
C VAL A 110 -7.40 -6.65 -4.25
N LYS A 111 -6.65 -7.03 -5.28
CA LYS A 111 -5.52 -7.96 -5.25
C LYS A 111 -4.21 -7.17 -5.32
N PRO A 112 -3.55 -6.89 -4.18
CA PRO A 112 -2.26 -6.22 -4.19
C PRO A 112 -1.19 -7.09 -4.85
N THR A 113 -0.33 -6.48 -5.66
CA THR A 113 0.87 -7.11 -6.20
C THR A 113 1.93 -7.27 -5.10
N VAL A 114 2.03 -6.27 -4.23
CA VAL A 114 2.95 -6.25 -3.09
C VAL A 114 2.22 -5.67 -1.88
N ILE A 115 2.45 -6.29 -0.72
CA ILE A 115 2.06 -5.72 0.58
C ILE A 115 3.34 -5.42 1.34
N LYS A 116 3.51 -4.18 1.80
CA LYS A 116 4.68 -3.71 2.54
C LYS A 116 4.24 -3.19 3.90
N GLY A 117 4.66 -3.87 4.96
CA GLY A 117 4.44 -3.45 6.34
C GLY A 117 5.59 -3.87 7.25
N ASN A 118 5.59 -3.40 8.48
CA ASN A 118 6.51 -3.85 9.52
C ASN A 118 6.12 -5.24 10.07
N ALA A 119 6.98 -5.84 10.89
CA ALA A 119 6.77 -7.20 11.37
C ALA A 119 5.42 -7.42 12.08
N GLY A 120 4.97 -6.46 12.89
CA GLY A 120 3.69 -6.53 13.61
C GLY A 120 2.48 -6.39 12.68
N GLU A 121 2.54 -5.51 11.69
CA GLU A 121 1.49 -5.36 10.68
C GLU A 121 1.37 -6.62 9.82
N MET A 122 2.51 -7.17 9.38
CA MET A 122 2.53 -8.43 8.62
C MET A 122 2.06 -9.61 9.47
N ALA A 123 2.43 -9.66 10.75
CA ALA A 123 1.97 -10.68 11.68
C ALA A 123 0.45 -10.61 11.88
N TYR A 124 -0.11 -9.41 12.01
CA TYR A 124 -1.55 -9.19 12.09
C TYR A 124 -2.27 -9.74 10.85
N LEU A 125 -1.81 -9.36 9.65
CA LEU A 125 -2.40 -9.83 8.39
C LEU A 125 -2.31 -11.35 8.22
N ALA A 126 -1.24 -11.97 8.74
CA ALA A 126 -1.03 -13.42 8.70
C ALA A 126 -1.74 -14.18 9.86
N ASN A 127 -2.56 -13.51 10.68
CA ASN A 127 -3.18 -14.06 11.88
C ASN A 127 -2.16 -14.74 12.81
N ILE A 128 -1.03 -14.07 13.06
CA ILE A 128 0.01 -14.48 13.99
C ILE A 128 -0.09 -13.60 15.25
N PRO A 129 -0.23 -14.18 16.45
CA PRO A 129 -0.22 -13.40 17.69
C PRO A 129 1.06 -12.56 17.82
N TRP A 130 0.90 -11.25 18.00
CA TRP A 130 2.01 -10.30 18.14
C TRP A 130 1.65 -9.19 19.14
N ALA A 131 2.61 -8.74 19.94
CA ALA A 131 2.41 -7.61 20.85
C ALA A 131 2.61 -6.28 20.10
N VAL A 132 1.56 -5.45 20.04
CA VAL A 132 1.55 -4.18 19.31
C VAL A 132 1.40 -3.01 20.28
N LYS A 133 2.14 -1.93 20.07
CA LYS A 133 1.93 -0.63 20.73
C LYS A 133 1.92 0.49 19.67
N GLY A 134 0.74 0.90 19.23
CA GLY A 134 0.61 1.89 18.15
C GLY A 134 1.03 1.33 16.79
N VAL A 135 1.88 2.05 16.05
CA VAL A 135 2.49 1.55 14.79
C VAL A 135 3.80 0.79 15.02
N ASP A 136 4.33 0.81 16.24
CA ASP A 136 5.59 0.17 16.57
C ASP A 136 5.40 -1.31 16.95
N SER A 137 6.27 -2.16 16.42
CA SER A 137 6.33 -3.58 16.74
C SER A 137 7.24 -3.80 17.95
N VAL A 138 6.71 -4.39 19.03
CA VAL A 138 7.52 -4.75 20.21
C VAL A 138 7.60 -6.27 20.29
N GLY A 139 8.71 -6.86 19.84
CA GLY A 139 8.93 -8.30 19.95
C GLY A 139 10.00 -8.87 19.02
N ALA A 140 10.76 -9.85 19.52
CA ALA A 140 11.80 -10.56 18.79
C ALA A 140 11.35 -11.97 18.34
N VAL A 141 10.09 -12.14 17.92
CA VAL A 141 9.64 -13.44 17.39
C VAL A 141 10.14 -13.60 15.94
N MET A 142 10.72 -14.77 15.70
CA MET A 142 11.47 -15.19 14.51
C MET A 142 10.80 -14.77 13.19
N LEU A 143 11.39 -13.79 12.51
CA LEU A 143 11.07 -13.35 11.13
C LEU A 143 10.84 -14.54 10.17
N VAL A 144 11.54 -15.65 10.40
CA VAL A 144 11.42 -16.90 9.62
C VAL A 144 10.01 -17.52 9.67
N ARG A 145 9.34 -17.52 10.85
CA ARG A 145 7.97 -18.07 10.96
C ARG A 145 6.96 -17.17 10.24
N LEU A 146 7.15 -15.86 10.35
CA LEU A 146 6.34 -14.87 9.65
C LEU A 146 6.47 -15.05 8.13
N LEU A 147 7.70 -15.16 7.61
CA LEU A 147 7.96 -15.35 6.18
C LEU A 147 7.34 -16.63 5.62
N ARG A 148 7.33 -17.74 6.38
CA ARG A 148 6.68 -18.99 5.95
C ARG A 148 5.17 -18.82 5.78
N LYS A 149 4.48 -18.31 6.81
CA LYS A 149 3.04 -18.06 6.73
C LYS A 149 2.68 -17.00 5.69
N TRP A 150 3.52 -16.00 5.51
CA TRP A 150 3.28 -14.96 4.50
C TRP A 150 3.27 -15.53 3.08
N ARG A 151 4.14 -16.53 2.81
CA ARG A 151 4.15 -17.23 1.54
C ARG A 151 2.85 -17.99 1.29
N GLU A 152 2.25 -18.58 2.34
CA GLU A 152 0.94 -19.25 2.27
C GLU A 152 -0.22 -18.26 2.09
N PHE A 153 -0.12 -17.06 2.66
CA PHE A 153 -1.14 -16.01 2.55
C PHE A 153 -1.22 -15.38 1.13
N MET A 154 -0.10 -15.32 0.41
CA MET A 154 -0.01 -14.70 -0.92
C MET A 154 -0.28 -15.68 -2.09
N THR A 155 -0.40 -16.98 -1.82
CA THR A 155 -0.69 -18.04 -2.81
C THR A 155 -2.14 -18.48 -2.77
#